data_AF-A0A5N8YJI2-F1
#
_entry.id   AF-A0A5N8YJI2-F1
#
_cell.length_a   1.000
_cell.length_b   1.000
_cell.length_c   1.000
_cell.angle_alpha   90.00
_cell.angle_beta   90.00
_cell.angle_gamma   90.00
#
_symmetry.space_group_name_H-M   'P 1'
#
loop_
_entity.id
_entity.type
_entity.pdbx_description
1 polymer ?
#
loop_
_entity_poly.entity_id
_entity_poly.type
_entity_poly.pdbx_seq_one_letter_code
_entity_poly.pdbx_strand_id
1 'polypeptide(L)'
;MWQVTEEDLLSISIGAGILGTGGGGNPYIGMLRARETIRQYGPVTVLSADDLQDTDKIVCVGGIGAPTVGIEKVRGKQSYDALVALENHLNVKATALISNEIGGSNSLEPLIPAAISGLPVVDADGMGRAFPEFQMKTFFVYGVPYAPMAIADEKGNVAIIPKAITSKWVERIARSITIQMGSVACYALAPMTATQVRDTAVKDSLTLSKKLGESVRSANKTKSDPINAMLKVNPGKVLYEGKISGLQRKTTQGFARGEVTVDGSGDFAGTVMTIEFQNENLIARIENEVVCVVPDLISIVDSERGEPITTELLRYGFRITVIGFPSPDLWTTKEGLQVVGPSCFGYEVDYTPLVLT
;
A
#
# COMPACT_ATOMS: atom_id res chain seq x y z
N MET A 1 -18.11 -10.24 8.30
CA MET A 1 -17.92 -10.60 6.88
C MET A 1 -18.77 -9.72 5.95
N TRP A 2 -18.24 -9.36 4.77
CA TRP A 2 -18.96 -8.68 3.68
C TRP A 2 -18.43 -9.16 2.30
N GLN A 3 -19.07 -8.76 1.20
CA GLN A 3 -18.66 -9.15 -0.16
C GLN A 3 -18.12 -7.95 -0.93
N VAL A 4 -16.93 -8.07 -1.50
CA VAL A 4 -16.41 -7.12 -2.48
C VAL A 4 -17.06 -7.42 -3.82
N THR A 5 -17.86 -6.47 -4.28
CA THR A 5 -18.48 -6.46 -5.60
C THR A 5 -17.81 -5.44 -6.50
N GLU A 6 -18.18 -5.43 -7.78
CA GLU A 6 -17.68 -4.44 -8.74
C GLU A 6 -17.94 -2.98 -8.30
N GLU A 7 -19.05 -2.71 -7.62
CA GLU A 7 -19.43 -1.35 -7.20
C GLU A 7 -18.54 -0.79 -6.07
N ASP A 8 -17.97 -1.69 -5.28
CA ASP A 8 -17.10 -1.37 -4.15
C ASP A 8 -15.69 -0.98 -4.62
N LEU A 9 -15.23 -1.54 -5.74
CA LEU A 9 -13.84 -1.46 -6.19
C LEU A 9 -13.35 -0.03 -6.40
N LEU A 10 -14.20 0.86 -6.92
CA LEU A 10 -13.81 2.26 -7.11
C LEU A 10 -13.59 2.95 -5.76
N SER A 11 -14.41 2.66 -4.76
CA SER A 11 -14.21 3.20 -3.41
C SER A 11 -12.92 2.64 -2.79
N ILE A 12 -12.71 1.32 -2.88
CA ILE A 12 -11.48 0.69 -2.37
C ILE A 12 -10.25 1.26 -3.08
N SER A 13 -10.32 1.51 -4.39
CA SER A 13 -9.23 2.13 -5.15
C SER A 13 -8.87 3.53 -4.65
N ILE A 14 -9.88 4.37 -4.39
CA ILE A 14 -9.67 5.74 -3.90
C ILE A 14 -9.08 5.71 -2.49
N GLY A 15 -9.65 4.93 -1.56
CA GLY A 15 -9.11 4.80 -0.21
C GLY A 15 -7.71 4.22 -0.18
N ALA A 16 -7.43 3.22 -1.00
CA ALA A 16 -6.11 2.60 -1.10
C ALA A 16 -5.05 3.58 -1.61
N GLY A 17 -5.40 4.47 -2.54
CA GLY A 17 -4.48 5.53 -2.97
C GLY A 17 -4.23 6.56 -1.87
N ILE A 18 -5.26 6.90 -1.07
CA ILE A 18 -5.13 7.83 0.06
C ILE A 18 -4.19 7.25 1.13
N LEU A 19 -4.41 6.00 1.52
CA LEU A 19 -3.60 5.29 2.53
C LEU A 19 -2.22 4.89 2.00
N GLY A 20 -2.07 4.78 0.69
CA GLY A 20 -0.83 4.35 0.04
C GLY A 20 0.32 5.36 0.10
N THR A 21 0.11 6.57 0.62
CA THR A 21 1.17 7.59 0.78
C THR A 21 1.94 7.88 -0.52
N GLY A 22 1.23 7.87 -1.65
CA GLY A 22 1.83 8.06 -2.96
C GLY A 22 2.39 6.79 -3.62
N GLY A 23 2.46 5.66 -2.93
CA GLY A 23 3.01 4.40 -3.46
C GLY A 23 2.03 3.23 -3.47
N GLY A 24 2.58 2.01 -3.42
CA GLY A 24 1.83 0.75 -3.63
C GLY A 24 1.33 0.51 -5.07
N GLY A 25 1.80 1.34 -6.01
CA GLY A 25 1.44 1.30 -7.43
C GLY A 25 0.08 1.91 -7.74
N ASN A 26 -0.23 2.06 -9.02
CA ASN A 26 -1.43 2.78 -9.44
C ASN A 26 -2.74 2.06 -9.05
N PRO A 27 -3.56 2.64 -8.15
CA PRO A 27 -4.75 1.97 -7.63
C PRO A 27 -5.82 1.75 -8.71
N TYR A 28 -5.95 2.67 -9.68
CA TYR A 28 -6.92 2.54 -10.77
C TYR A 28 -6.62 1.31 -11.65
N ILE A 29 -5.36 1.03 -11.96
CA ILE A 29 -4.96 -0.17 -12.71
C ILE A 29 -5.24 -1.43 -11.87
N GLY A 30 -4.93 -1.42 -10.58
CA GLY A 30 -5.29 -2.50 -9.66
C GLY A 30 -6.80 -2.78 -9.65
N MET A 31 -7.61 -1.73 -9.64
CA MET A 31 -9.07 -1.80 -9.68
C MET A 31 -9.58 -2.40 -10.98
N LEU A 32 -9.02 -2.01 -12.14
CA LEU A 32 -9.43 -2.58 -13.42
C LEU A 32 -9.19 -4.09 -13.47
N ARG A 33 -8.05 -4.54 -12.94
CA ARG A 33 -7.70 -5.97 -12.85
C ARG A 33 -8.63 -6.73 -11.91
N ALA A 34 -8.86 -6.22 -10.71
CA ALA A 34 -9.78 -6.82 -9.74
C ALA A 34 -11.21 -6.88 -10.30
N ARG A 35 -11.66 -5.82 -10.98
CA ARG A 35 -12.99 -5.75 -11.62
C ARG A 35 -13.18 -6.82 -12.67
N GLU A 36 -12.21 -6.96 -13.57
CA GLU A 36 -12.29 -7.98 -14.61
C GLU A 36 -12.33 -9.39 -14.01
N THR A 37 -11.54 -9.63 -12.97
CA THR A 37 -11.51 -10.92 -12.29
C THR A 37 -12.84 -11.21 -11.56
N ILE A 38 -13.39 -10.23 -10.84
CA ILE A 38 -14.70 -10.37 -10.16
C ILE A 38 -15.84 -10.58 -11.14
N ARG A 39 -15.82 -9.95 -12.32
CA ARG A 39 -16.82 -10.21 -13.38
C ARG A 39 -16.77 -11.65 -13.89
N GLN A 40 -15.57 -12.23 -13.99
CA GLN A 40 -15.38 -13.58 -14.51
C GLN A 40 -15.69 -14.65 -13.47
N TYR A 41 -15.29 -14.45 -12.21
CA TYR A 41 -15.30 -15.50 -11.18
C TYR A 41 -16.27 -15.24 -10.03
N GLY A 42 -16.82 -14.04 -9.93
CA GLY A 42 -17.77 -13.65 -8.88
C GLY A 42 -17.17 -12.78 -7.77
N PRO A 43 -18.00 -12.35 -6.81
CA PRO A 43 -17.59 -11.50 -5.70
C PRO A 43 -16.63 -12.21 -4.74
N VAL A 44 -15.85 -11.43 -4.00
CA VAL A 44 -14.87 -11.94 -3.03
C VAL A 44 -15.36 -11.70 -1.61
N THR A 45 -15.33 -12.74 -0.78
CA THR A 45 -15.68 -12.63 0.64
C THR A 45 -14.55 -11.93 1.41
N VAL A 46 -14.88 -10.94 2.21
CA VAL A 46 -13.97 -10.31 3.18
C VAL A 46 -14.32 -10.76 4.58
N LEU A 47 -13.36 -11.33 5.31
CA LEU A 47 -13.51 -11.77 6.70
C LEU A 47 -12.74 -10.90 7.69
N SER A 48 -13.24 -10.77 8.92
CA SER A 48 -12.45 -10.15 9.99
C SER A 48 -11.29 -11.08 10.37
N ALA A 49 -10.17 -10.52 10.83
CA ALA A 49 -9.10 -11.30 11.45
C ALA A 49 -9.59 -12.10 12.67
N ASP A 50 -10.65 -11.64 13.34
CA ASP A 50 -11.24 -12.33 14.49
C ASP A 50 -12.12 -13.53 14.09
N ASP A 51 -12.56 -13.59 12.82
CA ASP A 51 -13.34 -14.71 12.27
C ASP A 51 -12.42 -15.90 11.87
N LEU A 52 -11.09 -15.74 11.92
CA LEU A 52 -10.12 -16.79 11.58
C LEU A 52 -10.10 -17.92 12.61
N GLN A 53 -10.06 -19.16 12.10
CA GLN A 53 -9.92 -20.39 12.86
C GLN A 53 -8.45 -20.76 13.05
N ASP A 54 -8.10 -21.43 14.14
CA ASP A 54 -6.71 -21.82 14.42
C ASP A 54 -6.11 -22.77 13.36
N THR A 55 -6.98 -23.49 12.64
CA THR A 55 -6.59 -24.36 11.53
C THR A 55 -6.26 -23.60 10.25
N ASP A 56 -6.66 -22.33 10.13
CA ASP A 56 -6.48 -21.54 8.91
C ASP A 56 -4.99 -21.38 8.52
N LYS A 57 -4.79 -21.22 7.22
CA LYS A 57 -3.51 -21.04 6.55
C LYS A 57 -3.62 -19.81 5.68
N ILE A 58 -3.19 -18.67 6.22
CA ILE A 58 -3.41 -17.37 5.60
C ILE A 58 -2.19 -17.01 4.76
N VAL A 59 -2.36 -16.90 3.45
CA VAL A 59 -1.25 -16.56 2.53
C VAL A 59 -1.29 -15.07 2.20
N CYS A 60 -0.19 -14.38 2.48
CA CYS A 60 0.01 -13.01 2.06
C CYS A 60 0.40 -12.97 0.58
N VAL A 61 -0.28 -12.14 -0.21
CA VAL A 61 0.02 -11.92 -1.63
C VAL A 61 0.22 -10.44 -1.91
N GLY A 62 1.03 -10.12 -2.91
CA GLY A 62 1.32 -8.74 -3.29
C GLY A 62 2.09 -8.61 -4.58
N GLY A 63 2.23 -7.38 -5.06
CA GLY A 63 3.10 -7.03 -6.17
C GLY A 63 4.50 -6.63 -5.71
N ILE A 64 5.48 -6.89 -6.56
CA ILE A 64 6.85 -6.37 -6.44
C ILE A 64 7.30 -5.82 -7.79
N GLY A 65 8.01 -4.70 -7.78
CA GLY A 65 8.54 -4.10 -9.00
C GLY A 65 8.61 -2.59 -8.98
N ALA A 66 8.80 -2.01 -10.15
CA ALA A 66 8.82 -0.56 -10.34
C ALA A 66 7.41 -0.06 -10.68
N PRO A 67 6.82 0.84 -9.86
CA PRO A 67 5.51 1.42 -10.15
C PRO A 67 5.42 2.09 -11.53
N THR A 68 6.50 2.76 -11.95
CA THR A 68 6.62 3.40 -13.27
C THR A 68 6.55 2.42 -14.44
N VAL A 69 6.97 1.17 -14.25
CA VAL A 69 6.81 0.11 -15.26
C VAL A 69 5.42 -0.51 -15.15
N GLY A 70 4.90 -0.69 -13.92
CA GLY A 70 3.59 -1.29 -13.67
C GLY A 70 2.41 -0.54 -14.29
N ILE A 71 2.57 0.75 -14.61
CA ILE A 71 1.55 1.52 -15.34
C ILE A 71 1.51 1.23 -16.85
N GLU A 72 2.62 0.75 -17.43
CA GLU A 72 2.72 0.39 -18.86
C GLU A 72 2.56 -1.13 -19.05
N LYS A 73 3.12 -1.91 -18.13
CA LYS A 73 3.13 -3.37 -18.12
C LYS A 73 2.12 -3.91 -17.12
N VAL A 74 0.85 -3.91 -17.53
CA VAL A 74 -0.28 -4.34 -16.68
C VAL A 74 -0.12 -5.80 -16.27
N ARG A 75 -0.24 -6.07 -14.98
CA ARG A 75 -0.24 -7.43 -14.42
C ARG A 75 -1.54 -8.17 -14.77
N GLY A 76 -1.47 -9.49 -14.92
CA GLY A 76 -2.60 -10.41 -15.03
C GLY A 76 -2.83 -11.19 -13.73
N LYS A 77 -2.75 -12.51 -13.82
CA LYS A 77 -3.02 -13.48 -12.73
C LYS A 77 -1.79 -13.94 -11.94
N GLN A 78 -0.67 -13.22 -12.00
CA GLN A 78 0.60 -13.68 -11.42
C GLN A 78 0.53 -13.97 -9.92
N SER A 79 -0.27 -13.22 -9.16
CA SER A 79 -0.47 -13.48 -7.72
C SER A 79 -1.12 -14.84 -7.48
N TYR A 80 -2.00 -15.29 -8.37
CA TYR A 80 -2.56 -16.64 -8.35
C TYR A 80 -1.51 -17.70 -8.74
N ASP A 81 -0.72 -17.46 -9.78
CA ASP A 81 0.33 -18.40 -10.19
C ASP A 81 1.41 -18.56 -9.09
N ALA A 82 1.75 -17.47 -8.40
CA ALA A 82 2.65 -17.49 -7.24
C ALA A 82 2.03 -18.25 -6.04
N LEU A 83 0.73 -18.05 -5.76
CA LEU A 83 0.00 -18.80 -4.74
C LEU A 83 0.06 -20.31 -5.03
N VAL A 84 -0.31 -20.74 -6.23
CA VAL A 84 -0.30 -22.15 -6.63
C VAL A 84 1.11 -22.76 -6.52
N ALA A 85 2.14 -22.03 -6.94
CA ALA A 85 3.52 -22.48 -6.82
C ALA A 85 3.95 -22.69 -5.37
N LEU A 86 3.58 -21.76 -4.48
CA LEU A 86 3.85 -21.86 -3.06
C LEU A 86 3.12 -23.05 -2.43
N GLU A 87 1.83 -23.22 -2.74
CA GLU A 87 1.03 -24.34 -2.24
C GLU A 87 1.62 -25.69 -2.64
N ASN A 88 2.04 -25.82 -3.91
CA ASN A 88 2.68 -27.03 -4.43
C ASN A 88 4.03 -27.30 -3.75
N HIS A 89 4.81 -26.25 -3.48
CA HIS A 89 6.11 -26.38 -2.82
C HIS A 89 5.98 -26.82 -1.36
N LEU A 90 4.98 -26.30 -0.65
CA LEU A 90 4.73 -26.60 0.75
C LEU A 90 3.86 -27.85 0.97
N ASN A 91 3.16 -28.30 -0.07
CA ASN A 91 2.07 -29.26 0.04
C ASN A 91 1.00 -28.82 1.07
N VAL A 92 0.68 -27.52 1.07
CA VAL A 92 -0.30 -26.88 1.96
C VAL A 92 -1.20 -25.98 1.12
N LYS A 93 -2.52 -26.07 1.34
CA LYS A 93 -3.50 -25.19 0.70
C LYS A 93 -3.83 -23.99 1.57
N ALA A 94 -3.93 -22.82 0.96
CA ALA A 94 -4.40 -21.62 1.65
C ALA A 94 -5.89 -21.74 1.97
N THR A 95 -6.31 -21.21 3.11
CA THR A 95 -7.74 -21.11 3.49
C THR A 95 -8.26 -19.68 3.45
N ALA A 96 -7.36 -18.70 3.49
CA ALA A 96 -7.65 -17.29 3.26
C ALA A 96 -6.41 -16.59 2.69
N LEU A 97 -6.63 -15.44 2.05
CA LEU A 97 -5.58 -14.56 1.57
C LEU A 97 -5.56 -13.27 2.38
N ILE A 98 -4.41 -12.61 2.44
CA ILE A 98 -4.26 -11.31 3.09
C ILE A 98 -3.42 -10.38 2.22
N SER A 99 -3.74 -9.09 2.24
CA SER A 99 -2.95 -8.11 1.50
C SER A 99 -1.56 -7.96 2.10
N ASN A 100 -0.58 -7.75 1.23
CA ASN A 100 0.73 -7.30 1.66
C ASN A 100 0.70 -5.95 2.39
N GLU A 101 -0.07 -5.02 1.84
CA GLU A 101 -0.13 -3.62 2.26
C GLU A 101 -1.48 -3.02 1.84
N ILE A 102 -1.91 -1.96 2.51
CA ILE A 102 -3.08 -1.16 2.11
C ILE A 102 -2.65 0.14 1.41
N GLY A 103 -1.89 -0.02 0.33
CA GLY A 103 -1.51 1.09 -0.56
C GLY A 103 -1.70 0.76 -2.03
N GLY A 104 -2.29 1.71 -2.76
CA GLY A 104 -2.31 1.71 -4.21
C GLY A 104 -2.92 0.45 -4.83
N SER A 105 -2.25 -0.11 -5.83
CA SER A 105 -2.66 -1.34 -6.52
C SER A 105 -2.55 -2.60 -5.66
N ASN A 106 -1.66 -2.63 -4.67
CA ASN A 106 -1.42 -3.81 -3.86
C ASN A 106 -2.61 -4.12 -2.93
N SER A 107 -3.35 -3.10 -2.48
CA SER A 107 -4.60 -3.27 -1.72
C SER A 107 -5.66 -4.10 -2.44
N LEU A 108 -5.61 -4.12 -3.78
CA LEU A 108 -6.57 -4.82 -4.63
C LEU A 108 -6.02 -6.14 -5.18
N GLU A 109 -4.71 -6.36 -5.06
CA GLU A 109 -4.05 -7.56 -5.51
C GLU A 109 -4.64 -8.85 -4.91
N PRO A 110 -4.93 -8.97 -3.60
CA PRO A 110 -5.45 -10.23 -3.04
C PRO A 110 -6.83 -10.62 -3.58
N LEU A 111 -7.62 -9.66 -4.09
CA LEU A 111 -8.93 -9.94 -4.67
C LEU A 111 -8.85 -10.80 -5.94
N ILE A 112 -7.73 -10.73 -6.66
CA ILE A 112 -7.53 -11.46 -7.92
C ILE A 112 -7.41 -12.97 -7.69
N PRO A 113 -6.40 -13.47 -6.94
CA PRO A 113 -6.30 -14.88 -6.63
C PRO A 113 -7.51 -15.36 -5.82
N ALA A 114 -8.06 -14.54 -4.91
CA ALA A 114 -9.24 -14.88 -4.14
C ALA A 114 -10.46 -15.19 -5.00
N ALA A 115 -10.77 -14.33 -5.98
CA ALA A 115 -11.87 -14.56 -6.91
C ALA A 115 -11.65 -15.84 -7.74
N ILE A 116 -10.42 -16.05 -8.25
CA ILE A 116 -10.09 -17.25 -9.06
C ILE A 116 -10.21 -18.54 -8.23
N SER A 117 -9.75 -18.53 -6.98
CA SER A 117 -9.71 -19.72 -6.12
C SER A 117 -10.94 -19.91 -5.24
N GLY A 118 -11.85 -18.95 -5.19
CA GLY A 118 -12.98 -18.93 -4.25
C GLY A 118 -12.57 -18.79 -2.78
N LEU A 119 -11.37 -18.25 -2.50
CA LEU A 119 -10.89 -18.04 -1.12
C LEU A 119 -11.34 -16.67 -0.60
N PRO A 120 -11.57 -16.52 0.71
CA PRO A 120 -11.83 -15.22 1.30
C PRO A 120 -10.54 -14.41 1.47
N VAL A 121 -10.69 -13.09 1.59
CA VAL A 121 -9.62 -12.14 1.93
C VAL A 121 -9.82 -11.64 3.36
N VAL A 122 -8.78 -11.73 4.19
CA VAL A 122 -8.78 -11.14 5.54
C VAL A 122 -8.75 -9.63 5.42
N ASP A 123 -9.62 -8.95 6.16
CA ASP A 123 -9.68 -7.50 6.31
C ASP A 123 -8.52 -7.01 7.18
N ALA A 124 -7.32 -7.15 6.65
CA ALA A 124 -6.09 -6.73 7.27
C ALA A 124 -4.97 -6.68 6.23
N ASP A 125 -3.87 -6.03 6.57
CA ASP A 125 -2.66 -6.03 5.75
C ASP A 125 -1.38 -5.96 6.61
N GLY A 126 -0.22 -6.05 5.96
CA GLY A 126 1.08 -6.07 6.62
C GLY A 126 1.69 -4.70 6.91
N MET A 127 1.03 -3.59 6.56
CA MET A 127 1.62 -2.25 6.62
C MET A 127 0.69 -1.13 7.11
N GLY A 128 -0.62 -1.17 6.88
CA GLY A 128 -1.54 -0.05 7.16
C GLY A 128 -1.34 1.20 6.27
N ARG A 129 -0.34 1.15 5.40
CA ARG A 129 0.04 2.11 4.35
C ARG A 129 0.85 1.37 3.29
N ALA A 130 1.56 2.07 2.40
CA ALA A 130 2.65 1.46 1.64
C ALA A 130 4.02 1.82 2.22
N PHE A 131 4.98 0.91 2.04
CA PHE A 131 6.40 1.13 2.26
C PHE A 131 7.21 0.59 1.07
N PRO A 132 8.43 1.08 0.82
CA PRO A 132 9.10 0.78 -0.44
C PRO A 132 9.61 -0.66 -0.53
N GLU A 133 9.97 -1.26 0.62
CA GLU A 133 10.75 -2.49 0.66
C GLU A 133 9.99 -3.65 1.30
N PHE A 134 10.21 -4.86 0.78
CA PHE A 134 9.51 -6.06 1.22
C PHE A 134 9.61 -6.35 2.72
N GLN A 135 10.73 -6.07 3.36
CA GLN A 135 10.91 -6.35 4.79
C GLN A 135 10.07 -5.45 5.70
N MET A 136 9.56 -4.32 5.19
CA MET A 136 8.82 -3.32 5.96
C MET A 136 7.38 -3.77 6.18
N LYS A 137 7.20 -4.94 6.80
CA LYS A 137 5.91 -5.49 7.21
C LYS A 137 5.89 -5.81 8.68
N THR A 138 4.80 -5.44 9.32
CA THR A 138 4.54 -5.74 10.73
C THR A 138 4.67 -7.25 10.99
N PHE A 139 4.22 -8.09 10.06
CA PHE A 139 4.41 -9.55 10.12
C PHE A 139 5.85 -9.93 10.50
N PHE A 140 6.83 -9.40 9.77
CA PHE A 140 8.23 -9.78 9.94
C PHE A 140 8.87 -9.11 11.15
N VAL A 141 8.44 -7.90 11.50
CA VAL A 141 8.86 -7.21 12.73
C VAL A 141 8.51 -8.08 13.95
N TYR A 142 7.34 -8.72 13.92
CA TYR A 142 6.82 -9.53 15.03
C TYR A 142 6.96 -11.04 14.82
N GLY A 143 7.98 -11.45 14.06
CA GLY A 143 8.47 -12.84 14.06
C GLY A 143 7.76 -13.81 13.11
N VAL A 144 6.89 -13.33 12.21
CA VAL A 144 6.32 -14.16 11.15
C VAL A 144 7.42 -14.53 10.13
N PRO A 145 7.48 -15.79 9.66
CA PRO A 145 8.42 -16.20 8.63
C PRO A 145 8.27 -15.42 7.31
N TYR A 146 9.39 -14.98 6.74
CA TYR A 146 9.46 -14.29 5.45
C TYR A 146 9.75 -15.22 4.25
N ALA A 147 9.97 -16.51 4.51
CA ALA A 147 10.26 -17.54 3.51
C ALA A 147 9.57 -18.87 3.91
N PRO A 148 9.22 -19.74 2.95
CA PRO A 148 9.43 -19.57 1.51
C PRO A 148 8.60 -18.44 0.88
N MET A 149 9.12 -17.88 -0.21
CA MET A 149 8.41 -16.94 -1.08
C MET A 149 8.36 -17.53 -2.49
N ALA A 150 7.20 -17.51 -3.13
CA ALA A 150 7.06 -17.74 -4.56
C ALA A 150 6.88 -16.40 -5.29
N ILE A 151 7.47 -16.27 -6.47
CA ILE A 151 7.39 -15.07 -7.32
C ILE A 151 7.02 -15.51 -8.74
N ALA A 152 6.08 -14.82 -9.38
CA ALA A 152 5.64 -15.10 -10.74
C ALA A 152 5.53 -13.85 -11.62
N ASP A 153 5.79 -14.02 -12.92
CA ASP A 153 5.63 -12.99 -13.95
C ASP A 153 4.46 -13.27 -14.91
N GLU A 154 4.15 -12.30 -15.78
CA GLU A 154 3.05 -12.42 -16.76
C GLU A 154 3.26 -13.51 -17.82
N LYS A 155 4.48 -14.02 -17.97
CA LYS A 155 4.84 -15.06 -18.94
C LYS A 155 4.64 -16.46 -18.36
N GLY A 156 4.29 -16.56 -17.07
CA GLY A 156 4.16 -17.82 -16.34
C GLY A 156 5.48 -18.35 -15.80
N ASN A 157 6.56 -17.56 -15.80
CA ASN A 157 7.78 -17.94 -15.11
C ASN A 157 7.55 -17.87 -13.60
N VAL A 158 8.05 -18.86 -12.87
CA VAL A 158 7.93 -18.95 -11.42
C VAL A 158 9.30 -19.22 -10.81
N ALA A 159 9.61 -18.51 -9.73
CA ALA A 159 10.78 -18.78 -8.89
C ALA A 159 10.34 -18.94 -7.43
N ILE A 160 11.05 -19.79 -6.68
CA ILE A 160 10.85 -19.98 -5.25
C ILE A 160 12.15 -19.64 -4.52
N ILE A 161 12.03 -18.82 -3.48
CA ILE A 161 13.07 -18.54 -2.50
C ILE A 161 12.73 -19.40 -1.27
N PRO A 162 13.28 -20.62 -1.14
CA PRO A 162 12.88 -21.54 -0.08
C PRO A 162 13.36 -21.08 1.30
N LYS A 163 14.49 -20.36 1.33
CA LYS A 163 15.13 -19.86 2.54
C LYS A 163 15.96 -18.63 2.23
N ALA A 164 16.02 -17.71 3.18
CA ALA A 164 16.98 -16.62 3.24
C ALA A 164 17.40 -16.42 4.69
N ILE A 165 18.52 -15.72 4.93
CA ILE A 165 19.01 -15.50 6.30
C ILE A 165 18.29 -14.34 7.01
N THR A 166 17.69 -13.41 6.25
CA THR A 166 16.86 -12.30 6.76
C THR A 166 15.81 -11.91 5.72
N SER A 167 14.76 -11.18 6.14
CA SER A 167 13.77 -10.57 5.23
C SER A 167 14.40 -9.60 4.24
N LYS A 168 15.43 -8.85 4.65
CA LYS A 168 16.25 -8.00 3.74
C LYS A 168 16.95 -8.82 2.67
N TRP A 169 17.37 -10.06 2.96
CA TRP A 169 17.93 -10.94 1.94
C TRP A 169 16.88 -11.45 0.96
N VAL A 170 15.66 -11.76 1.43
CA VAL A 170 14.53 -12.09 0.55
C VAL A 170 14.28 -10.95 -0.42
N GLU A 171 14.17 -9.71 0.08
CA GLU A 171 13.98 -8.50 -0.73
C GLU A 171 15.02 -8.40 -1.87
N ARG A 172 16.31 -8.54 -1.55
CA ARG A 172 17.38 -8.42 -2.55
C ARG A 172 17.35 -9.51 -3.61
N ILE A 173 17.06 -10.75 -3.21
CA ILE A 173 16.95 -11.88 -4.15
C ILE A 173 15.70 -11.70 -5.01
N ALA A 174 14.55 -11.42 -4.39
CA ALA A 174 13.28 -11.20 -5.06
C ALA A 174 13.37 -10.07 -6.08
N ARG A 175 13.93 -8.92 -5.70
CA ARG A 175 14.14 -7.77 -6.60
C ARG A 175 15.04 -8.11 -7.78
N SER A 176 16.09 -8.91 -7.58
CA SER A 176 16.97 -9.37 -8.67
C SER A 176 16.22 -10.26 -9.67
N ILE A 177 15.35 -11.15 -9.18
CA ILE A 177 14.47 -11.98 -10.02
C ILE A 177 13.46 -11.09 -10.76
N THR A 178 12.82 -10.16 -10.06
CA THR A 178 11.83 -9.24 -10.64
C THR A 178 12.41 -8.41 -11.78
N ILE A 179 13.68 -7.99 -11.70
CA ILE A 179 14.36 -7.30 -12.80
C ILE A 179 14.38 -8.18 -14.07
N GLN A 180 14.74 -9.46 -13.94
CA GLN A 180 14.75 -10.40 -15.08
C GLN A 180 13.35 -10.72 -15.61
N MET A 181 12.34 -10.65 -14.74
CA MET A 181 10.92 -10.75 -15.10
C MET A 181 10.38 -9.48 -15.79
N GLY A 182 11.22 -8.49 -16.09
CA GLY A 182 10.79 -7.23 -16.71
C GLY A 182 10.26 -6.21 -15.70
N SER A 183 10.87 -6.17 -14.51
CA SER A 183 10.67 -5.18 -13.44
C SER A 183 9.27 -5.13 -12.80
N VAL A 184 8.42 -6.13 -13.05
CA VAL A 184 7.10 -6.29 -12.43
C VAL A 184 6.82 -7.77 -12.25
N ALA A 185 6.43 -8.16 -11.04
CA ALA A 185 6.01 -9.52 -10.69
C ALA A 185 4.99 -9.48 -9.53
N CYS A 186 4.39 -10.61 -9.22
CA CYS A 186 3.65 -10.81 -7.97
C CYS A 186 4.27 -11.94 -7.16
N TYR A 187 3.98 -11.97 -5.87
CA TYR A 187 4.48 -13.00 -4.96
C TYR A 187 3.40 -13.52 -4.02
N ALA A 188 3.69 -14.68 -3.45
CA ALA A 188 2.98 -15.29 -2.34
C ALA A 188 3.98 -15.71 -1.25
N LEU A 189 3.59 -15.54 0.01
CA LEU A 189 4.44 -15.81 1.18
C LEU A 189 3.95 -17.01 1.99
N ALA A 190 4.90 -17.62 2.70
CA ALA A 190 4.65 -18.68 3.67
C ALA A 190 3.35 -18.42 4.48
N PRO A 191 2.49 -19.44 4.62
CA PRO A 191 1.20 -19.27 5.27
C PRO A 191 1.39 -18.91 6.76
N MET A 192 0.61 -17.94 7.21
CA MET A 192 0.51 -17.53 8.60
C MET A 192 -0.60 -18.32 9.31
N THR A 193 -0.46 -18.45 10.63
CA THR A 193 -1.55 -18.89 11.51
C THR A 193 -2.52 -17.75 11.80
N ALA A 194 -3.73 -18.07 12.25
CA ALA A 194 -4.71 -17.07 12.70
C ALA A 194 -4.16 -16.16 13.80
N THR A 195 -3.46 -16.72 14.78
CA THR A 195 -2.81 -15.96 15.86
C THR A 195 -1.77 -14.99 15.33
N GLN A 196 -0.90 -15.42 14.40
CA GLN A 196 0.07 -14.53 13.78
C GLN A 196 -0.61 -13.35 13.07
N VAL A 197 -1.70 -13.59 12.34
CA VAL A 197 -2.47 -12.50 11.70
C VAL A 197 -3.07 -11.57 12.75
N ARG A 198 -3.72 -12.11 13.80
CA ARG A 198 -4.37 -11.31 14.85
C ARG A 198 -3.39 -10.42 15.62
N ASP A 199 -2.16 -10.88 15.82
CA ASP A 199 -1.17 -10.21 16.63
C ASP A 199 -0.28 -9.24 15.82
N THR A 200 -0.13 -9.50 14.52
CA THR A 200 0.89 -8.81 13.72
C THR A 200 0.34 -8.05 12.53
N ALA A 201 -0.95 -8.17 12.17
CA ALA A 201 -1.53 -7.43 11.04
C ALA A 201 -2.11 -6.08 11.46
N VAL A 202 -2.11 -5.12 10.54
CA VAL A 202 -2.95 -3.91 10.64
C VAL A 202 -4.35 -4.29 10.21
N LYS A 203 -5.30 -4.26 11.15
CA LYS A 203 -6.69 -4.76 10.96
C LYS A 203 -7.59 -3.72 10.30
N ASP A 204 -8.68 -4.20 9.71
CA ASP A 204 -9.78 -3.43 9.12
C ASP A 204 -9.38 -2.51 7.96
N SER A 205 -8.20 -2.73 7.38
CA SER A 205 -7.61 -1.79 6.42
C SER A 205 -8.33 -1.77 5.08
N LEU A 206 -8.88 -2.91 4.64
CA LEU A 206 -9.67 -2.98 3.40
C LEU A 206 -11.03 -2.30 3.59
N THR A 207 -11.68 -2.52 4.74
CA THR A 207 -12.90 -1.81 5.12
C THR A 207 -12.67 -0.31 5.27
N LEU A 208 -11.58 0.12 5.91
CA LEU A 208 -11.21 1.52 6.04
C LEU A 208 -11.01 2.16 4.66
N SER A 209 -10.27 1.48 3.78
CA SER A 209 -10.07 1.91 2.39
C SER A 209 -11.42 2.10 1.67
N LYS A 210 -12.34 1.13 1.77
CA LYS A 210 -13.68 1.26 1.19
C LYS A 210 -14.41 2.49 1.73
N LYS A 211 -14.47 2.67 3.05
CA LYS A 211 -15.16 3.79 3.71
C LYS A 211 -14.59 5.15 3.30
N LEU A 212 -13.26 5.26 3.19
CA LEU A 212 -12.58 6.48 2.73
C LEU A 212 -13.00 6.83 1.30
N GLY A 213 -12.94 5.88 0.37
CA GLY A 213 -13.36 6.14 -0.99
C GLY A 213 -14.86 6.43 -1.14
N GLU A 214 -15.71 5.79 -0.33
CA GLU A 214 -17.14 6.11 -0.28
C GLU A 214 -17.39 7.54 0.20
N SER A 215 -16.62 8.03 1.18
CA SER A 215 -16.74 9.40 1.68
C SER A 215 -16.39 10.43 0.61
N VAL A 216 -15.30 10.21 -0.13
CA VAL A 216 -14.86 11.07 -1.24
C VAL A 216 -15.89 11.06 -2.37
N ARG A 217 -16.36 9.88 -2.79
CA ARG A 217 -17.37 9.74 -3.84
C ARG A 217 -18.68 10.40 -3.46
N SER A 218 -19.12 10.22 -2.21
CA SER A 218 -20.34 10.82 -1.70
C SER A 218 -20.23 12.33 -1.68
N ALA A 219 -19.11 12.87 -1.18
CA ALA A 219 -18.86 14.30 -1.14
C ALA A 219 -18.86 14.93 -2.54
N ASN A 220 -18.20 14.30 -3.51
CA ASN A 220 -18.23 14.73 -4.90
C ASN A 220 -19.64 14.71 -5.51
N LYS A 221 -20.44 13.67 -5.21
CA LYS A 221 -21.83 13.57 -5.67
C LYS A 221 -22.71 14.67 -5.08
N THR A 222 -22.49 15.03 -3.82
CA THR A 222 -23.25 16.08 -3.12
C THR A 222 -22.64 17.47 -3.23
N LYS A 223 -21.51 17.62 -3.94
CA LYS A 223 -20.73 18.87 -4.04
C LYS A 223 -20.33 19.46 -2.68
N SER A 224 -20.05 18.60 -1.72
CA SER A 224 -19.47 18.98 -0.43
C SER A 224 -17.96 18.74 -0.43
N ASP A 225 -17.27 19.29 0.56
CA ASP A 225 -15.82 19.15 0.69
C ASP A 225 -15.38 17.68 0.91
N PRO A 226 -14.64 17.08 -0.05
CA PRO A 226 -14.17 15.69 0.05
C PRO A 226 -13.07 15.50 1.09
N ILE A 227 -12.26 16.52 1.38
CA ILE A 227 -11.19 16.47 2.38
C ILE A 227 -11.81 16.37 3.77
N ASN A 228 -12.77 17.24 4.08
CA ASN A 228 -13.50 17.19 5.34
C ASN A 228 -14.31 15.90 5.51
N ALA A 229 -14.86 15.34 4.42
CA ALA A 229 -15.53 14.04 4.47
C ALA A 229 -14.57 12.90 4.82
N MET A 230 -13.37 12.92 4.23
CA MET A 230 -12.30 11.95 4.48
C MET A 230 -11.82 11.99 5.94
N LEU A 231 -11.56 13.18 6.47
CA LEU A 231 -11.09 13.39 7.84
C LEU A 231 -12.10 12.95 8.92
N LYS A 232 -13.40 12.91 8.58
CA LYS A 232 -14.43 12.34 9.45
C LYS A 232 -14.38 10.81 9.52
N VAL A 233 -13.90 10.17 8.46
CA VAL A 233 -13.76 8.69 8.39
C VAL A 233 -12.46 8.25 9.03
N ASN A 234 -11.36 8.91 8.68
CA ASN A 234 -10.04 8.64 9.25
C ASN A 234 -9.46 9.95 9.80
N PRO A 235 -9.43 10.14 11.14
CA PRO A 235 -8.88 11.33 11.75
C PRO A 235 -7.45 11.60 11.29
N GLY A 236 -7.22 12.81 10.80
CA GLY A 236 -5.96 13.26 10.24
C GLY A 236 -5.89 14.78 10.26
N LYS A 237 -4.88 15.34 9.62
CA LYS A 237 -4.63 16.79 9.61
C LYS A 237 -4.30 17.25 8.20
N VAL A 238 -4.91 18.35 7.75
CA VAL A 238 -4.43 19.08 6.56
C VAL A 238 -3.08 19.70 6.93
N LEU A 239 -2.02 19.22 6.28
CA LEU A 239 -0.66 19.72 6.48
C LEU A 239 -0.38 20.93 5.59
N TYR A 240 -0.99 20.95 4.39
CA TYR A 240 -0.72 21.98 3.39
C TYR A 240 -1.76 22.00 2.27
N GLU A 241 -1.94 23.16 1.65
CA GLU A 241 -2.70 23.32 0.41
C GLU A 241 -1.92 24.22 -0.54
N GLY A 242 -1.82 23.83 -1.82
CA GLY A 242 -1.06 24.61 -2.77
C GLY A 242 -1.02 24.03 -4.19
N LYS A 243 -0.11 24.58 -4.98
CA LYS A 243 0.13 24.15 -6.37
C LYS A 243 1.53 23.58 -6.51
N ILE A 244 1.67 22.44 -7.17
CA ILE A 244 2.99 21.86 -7.46
C ILE A 244 3.79 22.81 -8.36
N SER A 245 4.91 23.30 -7.85
CA SER A 245 5.84 24.23 -8.51
C SER A 245 7.17 23.57 -8.90
N GLY A 246 7.47 22.41 -8.32
CA GLY A 246 8.67 21.63 -8.64
C GLY A 246 8.42 20.14 -8.53
N LEU A 247 9.04 19.36 -9.41
CA LEU A 247 9.09 17.90 -9.30
C LEU A 247 10.42 17.39 -9.83
N GLN A 248 11.22 16.82 -8.96
CA GLN A 248 12.44 16.12 -9.32
C GLN A 248 12.26 14.63 -9.05
N ARG A 249 12.56 13.78 -10.04
CA ARG A 249 12.43 12.33 -9.90
C ARG A 249 13.55 11.62 -10.64
N LYS A 250 14.20 10.69 -9.96
CA LYS A 250 15.23 9.81 -10.50
C LYS A 250 14.93 8.37 -10.11
N THR A 251 15.17 7.43 -11.01
CA THR A 251 15.07 6.00 -10.68
C THR A 251 16.46 5.49 -10.33
N THR A 252 16.64 5.03 -9.10
CA THR A 252 17.92 4.52 -8.58
C THR A 252 17.67 3.22 -7.84
N GLN A 253 18.43 2.17 -8.16
CA GLN A 253 18.34 0.84 -7.51
C GLN A 253 16.91 0.23 -7.53
N GLY A 254 16.10 0.54 -8.54
CA GLY A 254 14.73 0.04 -8.66
C GLY A 254 13.68 0.79 -7.84
N PHE A 255 14.03 1.97 -7.29
CA PHE A 255 13.12 2.86 -6.58
C PHE A 255 13.05 4.22 -7.28
N ALA A 256 11.86 4.84 -7.31
CA ALA A 256 11.68 6.22 -7.71
C ALA A 256 11.96 7.13 -6.51
N ARG A 257 13.09 7.83 -6.52
CA ARG A 257 13.45 8.81 -5.50
C ARG A 257 13.29 10.23 -6.03
N GLY A 258 12.81 11.12 -5.19
CA GLY A 258 12.56 12.48 -5.64
C GLY A 258 12.03 13.41 -4.57
N GLU A 259 11.75 14.61 -5.01
CA GLU A 259 11.20 15.69 -4.22
C GLU A 259 10.10 16.39 -5.03
N VAL A 260 8.99 16.71 -4.36
CA VAL A 260 7.96 17.59 -4.88
C VAL A 260 7.95 18.89 -4.09
N THR A 261 7.90 20.02 -4.81
CA THR A 261 7.82 21.37 -4.25
C THR A 261 6.43 21.92 -4.51
N VAL A 262 5.82 22.51 -3.48
CA VAL A 262 4.43 22.99 -3.51
C VAL A 262 4.41 24.44 -3.03
N ASP A 263 3.98 25.35 -3.89
CA ASP A 263 3.76 26.75 -3.52
C ASP A 263 2.42 26.86 -2.81
N GLY A 264 2.42 27.40 -1.58
CA GLY A 264 1.24 27.46 -0.74
C GLY A 264 0.15 28.39 -1.27
N SER A 265 -1.10 28.05 -0.96
CA SER A 265 -2.29 28.86 -1.25
C SER A 265 -3.17 29.03 0.00
N GLY A 266 -4.10 29.99 -0.05
CA GLY A 266 -4.99 30.27 1.08
C GLY A 266 -4.19 30.65 2.33
N ASP A 267 -4.41 29.92 3.42
CA ASP A 267 -3.71 30.13 4.70
C ASP A 267 -2.19 29.85 4.63
N PHE A 268 -1.74 29.13 3.59
CA PHE A 268 -0.33 28.82 3.35
C PHE A 268 0.34 29.76 2.34
N ALA A 269 -0.37 30.79 1.86
CA ALA A 269 0.14 31.69 0.83
C ALA A 269 1.48 32.35 1.22
N GLY A 270 2.46 32.31 0.31
CA GLY A 270 3.78 32.89 0.51
C GLY A 270 4.79 31.98 1.23
N THR A 271 4.40 30.74 1.54
CA THR A 271 5.29 29.69 2.05
C THR A 271 5.51 28.60 0.98
N VAL A 272 6.49 27.74 1.20
CA VAL A 272 6.75 26.57 0.34
C VAL A 272 6.81 25.28 1.17
N MET A 273 6.14 24.23 0.68
CA MET A 273 6.31 22.88 1.19
C MET A 273 7.19 22.03 0.26
N THR A 274 8.10 21.25 0.85
CA THR A 274 8.85 20.20 0.16
C THR A 274 8.49 18.83 0.72
N ILE A 275 8.25 17.85 -0.15
CA ILE A 275 8.00 16.46 0.25
C ILE A 275 9.01 15.56 -0.47
N GLU A 276 9.79 14.82 0.29
CA GLU A 276 10.72 13.82 -0.24
C GLU A 276 10.07 12.44 -0.27
N PHE A 277 10.32 11.68 -1.34
CA PHE A 277 9.73 10.37 -1.54
C PHE A 277 10.74 9.34 -2.07
N GLN A 278 10.50 8.07 -1.71
CA GLN A 278 11.12 6.88 -2.29
C GLN A 278 9.99 5.89 -2.61
N ASN A 279 9.39 5.95 -3.81
CA ASN A 279 8.08 5.38 -4.16
C ASN A 279 6.91 5.94 -3.33
N GLU A 280 7.06 6.02 -2.01
CA GLU A 280 6.12 6.60 -1.05
C GLU A 280 6.66 7.93 -0.49
N ASN A 281 5.76 8.83 -0.10
CA ASN A 281 6.07 10.09 0.58
C ASN A 281 6.55 9.80 2.02
N LEU A 282 7.74 10.30 2.36
CA LEU A 282 8.43 9.93 3.60
C LEU A 282 8.59 11.08 4.59
N ILE A 283 8.79 12.30 4.11
CA ILE A 283 8.97 13.47 4.97
C ILE A 283 8.44 14.72 4.27
N ALA A 284 7.70 15.53 5.02
CA ALA A 284 7.15 16.80 4.57
C ALA A 284 7.71 17.93 5.43
N ARG A 285 8.16 19.01 4.79
CA ARG A 285 8.65 20.21 5.45
C ARG A 285 7.95 21.44 4.91
N ILE A 286 7.60 22.38 5.79
CA ILE A 286 7.26 23.75 5.41
C ILE A 286 8.50 24.58 5.68
N GLU A 287 9.06 25.17 4.63
CA GLU A 287 10.40 25.75 4.67
C GLU A 287 11.44 24.72 5.15
N ASN A 288 11.90 24.83 6.40
CA ASN A 288 12.87 23.91 7.02
C ASN A 288 12.29 23.12 8.20
N GLU A 289 11.02 23.33 8.56
CA GLU A 289 10.38 22.66 9.70
C GLU A 289 9.70 21.36 9.25
N VAL A 290 10.04 20.25 9.90
CA VAL A 290 9.39 18.96 9.65
C VAL A 290 7.98 18.97 10.24
N VAL A 291 6.98 18.89 9.36
CA VAL A 291 5.56 18.90 9.77
C VAL A 291 4.95 17.50 9.82
N CYS A 292 5.55 16.54 9.11
CA CYS A 292 5.16 15.13 9.15
C CYS A 292 6.33 14.27 8.64
N VAL A 293 6.53 13.10 9.26
CA VAL A 293 7.58 12.16 8.89
C VAL A 293 7.11 10.72 9.10
N VAL A 294 7.60 9.82 8.24
CA VAL A 294 7.41 8.37 8.34
C VAL A 294 7.73 7.86 9.78
N PRO A 295 6.93 6.93 10.34
CA PRO A 295 5.90 6.11 9.70
C PRO A 295 4.51 6.73 9.55
N ASP A 296 4.29 7.97 9.99
CA ASP A 296 3.03 8.67 9.73
C ASP A 296 2.80 8.86 8.23
N LEU A 297 1.53 8.82 7.83
CA LEU A 297 1.14 8.81 6.43
C LEU A 297 1.14 10.24 5.89
N ILE A 298 1.85 10.45 4.78
CA ILE A 298 1.79 11.70 4.01
C ILE A 298 1.05 11.39 2.70
N SER A 299 -0.20 11.81 2.63
CA SER A 299 -1.07 11.61 1.48
C SER A 299 -1.20 12.88 0.66
N ILE A 300 -1.16 12.76 -0.66
CA ILE A 300 -1.35 13.86 -1.59
C ILE A 300 -2.62 13.57 -2.38
N VAL A 301 -3.58 14.49 -2.34
CA VAL A 301 -4.84 14.39 -3.06
C VAL A 301 -5.08 15.63 -3.90
N ASP A 302 -5.86 15.49 -4.96
CA ASP A 302 -6.40 16.63 -5.70
C ASP A 302 -7.29 17.48 -4.79
N SER A 303 -7.05 18.79 -4.72
CA SER A 303 -7.76 19.69 -3.79
C SER A 303 -9.26 19.82 -4.07
N GLU A 304 -9.69 19.63 -5.32
CA GLU A 304 -11.11 19.78 -5.69
C GLU A 304 -11.86 18.45 -5.54
N ARG A 305 -11.24 17.35 -5.99
CA ARG A 305 -11.90 16.05 -6.10
C ARG A 305 -11.62 15.11 -4.92
N GLY A 306 -10.57 15.38 -4.13
CA GLY A 306 -10.10 14.50 -3.06
C GLY A 306 -9.59 13.14 -3.57
N GLU A 307 -9.30 13.02 -4.86
CA GLU A 307 -8.74 11.80 -5.46
C GLU A 307 -7.24 11.72 -5.19
N PRO A 308 -6.70 10.55 -4.81
CA PRO A 308 -5.28 10.39 -4.48
C PRO A 308 -4.39 10.51 -5.72
N ILE A 309 -3.22 11.12 -5.55
CA ILE A 309 -2.21 11.26 -6.59
C ILE A 309 -0.96 10.48 -6.17
N THR A 310 -0.66 9.41 -6.90
CA THR A 310 0.54 8.61 -6.67
C THR A 310 1.81 9.31 -7.16
N THR A 311 2.97 8.94 -6.64
CA THR A 311 4.27 9.58 -6.96
C THR A 311 4.62 9.45 -8.45
N GLU A 312 4.18 8.38 -9.13
CA GLU A 312 4.35 8.25 -10.57
C GLU A 312 3.45 9.21 -11.38
N LEU A 313 2.34 9.67 -10.79
CA LEU A 313 1.34 10.55 -11.40
C LEU A 313 1.45 12.04 -11.02
N LEU A 314 2.30 12.42 -10.05
CA LEU A 314 2.55 13.83 -9.73
C LEU A 314 3.01 14.62 -10.97
N ARG A 315 2.44 15.82 -11.18
CA ARG A 315 2.78 16.71 -12.31
C ARG A 315 2.87 18.15 -11.84
N TYR A 316 3.76 18.91 -12.48
CA TYR A 316 3.81 20.36 -12.31
C TYR A 316 2.44 20.97 -12.60
N GLY A 317 2.01 21.88 -11.72
CA GLY A 317 0.80 22.67 -11.88
C GLY A 317 -0.48 22.07 -11.29
N PHE A 318 -0.45 20.84 -10.77
CA PHE A 318 -1.58 20.28 -10.04
C PHE A 318 -1.85 21.08 -8.76
N ARG A 319 -3.14 21.27 -8.44
CA ARG A 319 -3.59 21.82 -7.15
C ARG A 319 -3.83 20.66 -6.21
N ILE A 320 -3.12 20.67 -5.10
CA ILE A 320 -3.09 19.54 -4.18
C ILE A 320 -3.30 19.97 -2.74
N THR A 321 -3.87 19.05 -1.99
CA THR A 321 -3.95 19.11 -0.53
C THR A 321 -3.11 17.97 0.03
N VAL A 322 -2.23 18.29 0.97
CA VAL A 322 -1.35 17.35 1.65
C VAL A 322 -1.98 17.03 3.01
N ILE A 323 -2.21 15.75 3.27
CA ILE A 323 -2.91 15.27 4.47
C ILE A 323 -1.97 14.34 5.23
N GLY A 324 -1.85 14.57 6.53
CA GLY A 324 -1.18 13.70 7.48
C GLY A 324 -2.17 12.77 8.17
N PHE A 325 -1.85 11.48 8.27
CA PHE A 325 -2.57 10.57 9.17
C PHE A 325 -1.58 9.90 10.14
N PRO A 326 -1.97 9.69 11.41
CA PRO A 326 -1.15 8.94 12.35
C PRO A 326 -0.89 7.52 11.83
N SER A 327 0.30 7.01 12.11
CA SER A 327 0.70 5.66 11.78
C SER A 327 -0.04 4.63 12.67
N PRO A 328 -0.33 3.43 12.17
CA PRO A 328 -0.76 2.31 13.01
C PRO A 328 0.20 2.08 14.19
N ASP A 329 -0.33 1.75 15.36
CA ASP A 329 0.43 1.59 16.61
C ASP A 329 1.60 0.60 16.51
N LEU A 330 1.45 -0.44 15.69
CA LEU A 330 2.51 -1.42 15.42
C LEU A 330 3.81 -0.75 14.90
N TRP A 331 3.70 0.37 14.19
CA TRP A 331 4.88 1.07 13.66
C TRP A 331 5.51 2.07 14.60
N THR A 332 4.79 2.51 15.64
CA THR A 332 5.28 3.49 16.60
C THR A 332 5.99 2.86 17.80
N THR A 333 6.01 1.53 17.86
CA THR A 333 6.84 0.76 18.80
C THR A 333 8.34 0.91 18.49
N LYS A 334 9.20 0.56 19.46
CA LYS A 334 10.65 0.59 19.28
C LYS A 334 11.09 -0.33 18.14
N GLU A 335 10.51 -1.53 18.06
CA GLU A 335 10.80 -2.54 17.03
C GLU A 335 10.31 -2.09 15.65
N GLY A 336 9.11 -1.48 15.58
CA GLY A 336 8.58 -0.89 14.35
C GLY A 336 9.48 0.23 13.81
N LEU A 337 9.86 1.19 14.67
CA LEU A 337 10.71 2.31 14.29
C LEU A 337 12.13 1.90 13.87
N GLN A 338 12.64 0.75 14.33
CA GLN A 338 13.91 0.20 13.85
C GLN A 338 13.85 -0.29 12.39
N VAL A 339 12.65 -0.49 11.84
CA VAL A 339 12.44 -1.00 10.47
C VAL A 339 11.96 0.11 9.54
N VAL A 340 11.10 1.01 10.03
CA VAL A 340 10.43 2.04 9.20
C VAL A 340 10.60 3.47 9.74
N GLY A 341 11.42 3.68 10.78
CA GLY A 341 11.68 5.02 11.29
C GLY A 341 12.48 5.90 10.31
N PRO A 342 12.53 7.22 10.52
CA PRO A 342 13.16 8.17 9.59
C PRO A 342 14.62 7.82 9.24
N SER A 343 15.38 7.34 10.23
CA SER A 343 16.78 6.93 10.05
C SER A 343 16.97 5.76 9.08
N CYS A 344 15.96 4.89 8.93
CA CYS A 344 15.99 3.78 7.96
C CYS A 344 15.99 4.28 6.50
N PHE A 345 15.49 5.50 6.29
CA PHE A 345 15.46 6.17 4.99
C PHE A 345 16.59 7.18 4.82
N GLY A 346 17.48 7.31 5.82
CA GLY A 346 18.63 8.22 5.79
C GLY A 346 18.35 9.62 6.31
N TYR A 347 17.23 9.84 7.00
CA TYR A 347 16.94 11.14 7.60
C TYR A 347 17.53 11.25 9.02
N GLU A 348 18.24 12.33 9.28
CA GLU A 348 18.79 12.69 10.60
C GLU A 348 17.74 13.45 11.44
N VAL A 349 16.55 12.86 11.61
CA VAL A 349 15.46 13.40 12.43
C VAL A 349 14.86 12.31 13.30
N ASP A 350 14.47 12.66 14.51
CA ASP A 350 13.74 11.74 15.40
C ASP A 350 12.26 11.69 14.99
N TYR A 351 11.66 10.51 15.12
CA TYR A 351 10.23 10.36 14.91
C TYR A 351 9.46 11.08 16.03
N THR A 352 8.59 12.00 15.64
CA THR A 352 7.59 12.62 16.51
C THR A 352 6.20 12.33 15.94
N PRO A 353 5.29 11.68 16.70
CA PRO A 353 3.95 11.38 16.21
C PRO A 353 3.19 12.64 15.77
N LEU A 354 2.43 12.51 14.69
CA LEU A 354 1.56 13.57 14.18
C LEU A 354 0.48 13.92 15.22
N VAL A 355 0.47 15.19 15.61
CA VAL A 355 -0.52 15.74 16.55
C VAL A 355 -1.72 16.30 15.79
N LEU A 356 -2.91 15.80 16.10
CA LEU A 356 -4.18 16.15 15.41
C LEU A 356 -4.96 17.32 16.05
N THR A 357 -4.41 17.98 17.06
CA THR A 357 -5.09 19.02 17.86
C THR A 357 -5.59 20.20 17.04
#